data_AF-A0A068RXK7-F1
#
_entry.id   AF-A0A068RXK7-F1
#
_cell.length_a   1.000
_cell.length_b   1.000
_cell.length_c   1.000
_cell.angle_alpha   90.00
_cell.angle_beta   90.00
_cell.angle_gamma   90.00
#
_symmetry.space_group_name_H-M   'P 1'
#
loop_
_entity.id
_entity.type
_entity.pdbx_description
1 polymer ?
#
loop_
_entity_poly.entity_id
_entity_poly.type
_entity_poly.pdbx_seq_one_letter_code
_entity_poly.pdbx_strand_id
1 'polypeptide(L)'
;MSDTLQPKHRSSSYQRLKSKLKRNPSSYTAIDKKNWPRPQNVTDLLIHAIKGGGRAFLLAYGIRAGVIFCLSLLRVIRKRAAFGNIITASLKNETALRFAGMFGSFAFLWKLVNNGMRIYRDKDDRLNGLVAGAVAGLAILCEKQEKRVDIAQQLFVRALQGVYNAGKARDILYFKHGDALLFGLACGQILYAYTMQPHTLDPGYYNFMVKTARVPGDLLVLNAKNVRGFPVSQQEALAAVNKFRPTKNALAITKAMPEYPAAIPCEMIHPWVDGCHNTAVERFLKVCQAMFPVYGTLHFVPMLLLRTKHLRKDPKGMLAKTSLATIKSCAFLGLFVMLYQYQVCMHRKLMDAGVISSNSKYFYGIFGFVCSFSSIFLEEKKRRGELAMYCLPIALKSAYQIAYQRKWIIHIKHFEVMMTSVAMAIIMSFYQEEPDVLSSFVRKIMYQFFGKN
;
A
#
# COMPACT_ATOMS: atom_id res chain seq x y z
N MET A 1 -42.85 19.04 28.04
CA MET A 1 -42.26 19.10 26.68
C MET A 1 -40.85 18.56 26.77
N SER A 2 -40.66 17.30 26.38
CA SER A 2 -39.39 16.59 26.39
C SER A 2 -38.59 16.94 25.13
N ASP A 3 -37.54 17.74 25.30
CA ASP A 3 -36.55 18.00 24.25
C ASP A 3 -35.83 16.70 23.89
N THR A 4 -36.31 16.07 22.82
CA THR A 4 -35.63 14.97 22.17
C THR A 4 -34.38 15.51 21.49
N LEU A 5 -33.25 15.40 22.19
CA LEU A 5 -31.90 15.56 21.62
C LEU A 5 -31.74 14.55 20.47
N GLN A 6 -32.11 14.96 19.25
CA GLN A 6 -31.75 14.22 18.06
C GLN A 6 -30.23 14.05 18.06
N PRO A 7 -29.71 12.81 17.88
CA PRO A 7 -28.28 12.60 17.86
C PRO A 7 -27.69 13.39 16.69
N LYS A 8 -26.89 14.43 16.98
CA LYS A 8 -26.17 15.23 15.97
C LYS A 8 -25.51 14.28 14.97
N HIS A 9 -26.08 14.16 13.77
CA HIS A 9 -25.54 13.32 12.71
C HIS A 9 -24.11 13.80 12.44
N ARG A 10 -23.12 13.01 12.86
CA ARG A 10 -21.71 13.39 12.81
C ARG A 10 -21.35 13.56 11.34
N SER A 11 -21.25 14.81 10.87
CA SER A 11 -20.90 15.12 9.48
C SER A 11 -19.66 14.33 9.09
N SER A 12 -19.77 13.56 8.00
CA SER A 12 -18.66 12.73 7.53
C SER A 12 -17.46 13.62 7.20
N SER A 13 -16.24 13.08 7.30
CA SER A 13 -15.02 13.83 6.94
C SER A 13 -15.11 14.43 5.53
N TYR A 14 -15.82 13.76 4.62
CA TYR A 14 -16.11 14.24 3.28
C TYR A 14 -17.11 15.40 3.26
N GLN A 15 -18.21 15.35 4.02
CA GLN A 15 -19.15 16.47 4.12
C GLN A 15 -18.49 17.71 4.71
N ARG A 16 -17.59 17.54 5.68
CA ARG A 16 -16.77 18.65 6.22
C ARG A 16 -15.79 19.20 5.20
N LEU A 17 -15.16 18.32 4.42
CA LEU A 17 -14.24 18.69 3.35
C LEU A 17 -14.98 19.44 2.23
N LYS A 18 -16.15 18.94 1.80
CA LYS A 18 -17.02 19.55 0.79
C LYS A 18 -17.59 20.89 1.27
N SER A 19 -18.01 21.00 2.53
CA SER A 19 -18.45 22.29 3.09
C SER A 19 -17.31 23.30 3.20
N LYS A 20 -16.08 22.84 3.45
CA LYS A 20 -14.89 23.68 3.43
C LYS A 20 -14.46 24.08 2.02
N LEU A 21 -14.67 23.22 1.02
CA LEU A 21 -14.25 23.44 -0.37
C LEU A 21 -15.27 24.08 -1.30
N LYS A 22 -16.56 24.06 -0.94
CA LYS A 22 -17.61 24.87 -1.59
C LYS A 22 -17.58 26.34 -1.20
N ARG A 23 -16.87 26.71 -0.14
CA ARG A 23 -16.59 28.10 0.17
C ARG A 23 -15.70 28.67 -0.93
N ASN A 24 -15.98 29.91 -1.36
CA ASN A 24 -15.19 30.70 -2.31
C ASN A 24 -13.68 30.48 -2.05
N PRO A 25 -12.77 30.40 -3.04
CA PRO A 25 -11.35 30.17 -2.77
C PRO A 25 -10.70 31.17 -1.81
N SER A 26 -11.25 32.38 -1.72
CA SER A 26 -10.90 33.41 -0.74
C SER A 26 -11.42 33.14 0.69
N SER A 27 -12.31 32.16 0.85
CA SER A 27 -13.06 31.82 2.07
C SER A 27 -12.91 30.36 2.51
N TYR A 28 -12.01 29.59 1.88
CA TYR A 28 -11.15 28.71 2.68
C TYR A 28 -10.75 29.54 3.88
N THR A 29 -10.83 29.00 5.11
CA THR A 29 -10.09 29.66 6.20
C THR A 29 -8.68 29.76 5.68
N ALA A 30 -8.32 30.93 5.14
CA ALA A 30 -6.97 31.27 4.78
C ALA A 30 -6.24 30.86 6.02
N ILE A 31 -5.40 29.83 5.89
CA ILE A 31 -4.59 29.42 7.01
C ILE A 31 -4.03 30.74 7.52
N ASP A 32 -4.25 31.08 8.79
CA ASP A 32 -3.82 32.38 9.27
C ASP A 32 -2.29 32.37 9.26
N LYS A 33 -1.76 32.77 8.09
CA LYS A 33 -0.35 32.80 7.74
C LYS A 33 0.31 33.99 8.45
N LYS A 34 -0.45 34.82 9.18
CA LYS A 34 0.06 35.95 9.97
C LYS A 34 1.12 35.51 10.96
N ASN A 35 0.97 34.31 11.53
CA ASN A 35 1.91 33.75 12.51
C ASN A 35 2.93 32.77 11.89
N TRP A 36 3.05 32.71 10.56
CA TRP A 36 4.00 31.83 9.90
C TRP A 36 5.35 32.53 9.75
N PRO A 37 6.48 31.85 9.98
CA PRO A 37 7.79 32.46 9.83
C PRO A 37 7.99 32.86 8.36
N ARG A 38 8.13 34.16 8.10
CA ARG A 38 8.21 34.75 6.76
C ARG A 38 9.48 35.60 6.62
N PRO A 39 10.60 35.01 6.16
CA PRO A 39 11.86 35.73 6.04
C PRO A 39 11.73 36.87 5.01
N GLN A 40 12.08 38.09 5.39
CA GLN A 40 11.93 39.28 4.52
C GLN A 40 13.12 39.48 3.59
N ASN A 41 14.32 39.13 4.06
CA ASN A 41 15.58 39.32 3.33
C ASN A 41 16.27 37.99 3.01
N VAL A 42 17.23 38.00 2.09
CA VAL A 42 17.98 36.81 1.64
C VAL A 42 18.73 36.14 2.80
N THR A 43 19.28 36.91 3.74
CA THR A 43 19.97 36.37 4.92
C THR A 43 19.03 35.60 5.82
N ASP A 44 17.86 36.17 6.14
CA ASP A 44 16.84 35.52 6.94
C ASP A 44 16.28 34.27 6.25
N LEU A 45 16.17 34.32 4.92
CA LEU A 45 15.77 33.19 4.09
C LEU A 45 16.74 32.03 4.24
N LEU A 46 18.04 32.28 4.11
CA LEU A 46 19.07 31.25 4.28
C LEU A 46 19.05 30.67 5.69
N ILE A 47 18.97 31.52 6.71
CA ILE A 47 18.89 31.07 8.12
C ILE A 47 17.64 30.21 8.33
N HIS A 48 16.48 30.61 7.80
CA HIS A 48 15.23 29.86 7.90
C HIS A 48 15.31 28.51 7.19
N ALA A 49 15.91 28.47 5.99
CA ALA A 49 16.11 27.24 5.23
C ALA A 49 17.07 26.28 5.95
N ILE A 50 18.21 26.77 6.48
CA ILE A 50 19.19 25.97 7.22
C ILE A 50 18.58 25.42 8.52
N LYS A 51 17.92 26.27 9.33
CA LYS A 51 17.25 25.84 10.56
C LYS A 51 16.17 24.79 10.29
N GLY A 52 15.39 24.99 9.23
CA GLY A 52 14.37 24.03 8.80
C GLY A 52 14.96 22.70 8.32
N GLY A 53 16.00 22.74 7.50
CA GLY A 53 16.74 21.57 7.03
C GLY A 53 17.36 20.77 8.17
N GLY A 54 18.08 21.45 9.07
CA GLY A 54 18.70 20.83 10.24
C GLY A 54 17.68 20.18 11.18
N ARG A 55 16.56 20.85 11.46
CA ARG A 55 15.46 20.26 12.27
C ARG A 55 14.88 19.01 11.62
N ALA A 56 14.58 19.06 10.32
CA ALA A 56 14.02 17.92 9.59
C ALA A 56 14.99 16.74 9.54
N PHE A 57 16.29 17.02 9.34
CA PHE A 57 17.36 16.03 9.39
C PHE A 57 17.43 15.33 10.75
N LEU A 58 17.55 16.09 11.84
CA LEU A 58 17.67 15.55 13.20
C LEU A 58 16.45 14.70 13.58
N LEU A 59 15.24 15.16 13.22
CA LEU A 59 14.01 14.41 13.46
C LEU A 59 13.98 13.10 12.66
N ALA A 60 14.26 13.14 11.36
CA ALA A 60 14.26 11.96 10.49
C ALA A 60 15.31 10.94 10.95
N TYR A 61 16.50 11.43 11.30
CA TYR A 61 17.59 10.64 11.85
C TYR A 61 17.18 9.97 13.16
N GLY A 62 16.64 10.72 14.13
CA GLY A 62 16.20 10.19 15.42
C GLY A 62 15.13 9.11 15.28
N ILE A 63 14.15 9.30 14.39
CA ILE A 63 13.12 8.29 14.11
C ILE A 63 13.74 7.02 13.50
N ARG A 64 14.59 7.16 12.48
CA ARG A 64 15.14 6.02 11.75
C ARG A 64 16.17 5.24 12.58
N ALA A 65 17.08 5.95 13.24
CA ALA A 65 18.06 5.37 14.17
C ALA A 65 17.35 4.71 15.36
N GLY A 66 16.29 5.32 15.90
CA GLY A 66 15.48 4.76 16.97
C GLY A 66 14.82 3.43 16.59
N VAL A 67 14.22 3.33 15.40
CA VAL A 67 13.65 2.05 14.93
C VAL A 67 14.72 0.98 14.76
N ILE A 68 15.87 1.32 14.17
CA ILE A 68 16.99 0.39 13.99
C ILE A 68 17.54 -0.07 15.34
N PHE A 69 17.64 0.84 16.31
CA PHE A 69 18.04 0.55 17.67
C PHE A 69 17.07 -0.40 18.36
N CYS A 70 15.75 -0.13 18.31
CA CYS A 70 14.73 -1.01 18.89
C CYS A 70 14.77 -2.42 18.28
N LEU A 71 14.93 -2.52 16.96
CA LEU A 71 15.05 -3.82 16.29
C LEU A 71 16.35 -4.56 16.66
N SER A 72 17.43 -3.82 16.88
CA SER A 72 18.71 -4.39 17.30
C SER A 72 18.70 -4.79 18.78
N LEU A 73 17.95 -4.09 19.63
CA LEU A 73 17.74 -4.45 21.03
C LEU A 73 17.08 -5.83 21.17
N LEU A 74 16.19 -6.20 20.25
CA LEU A 74 15.63 -7.55 20.20
C LEU A 74 16.71 -8.63 19.99
N ARG A 75 17.85 -8.31 19.35
CA ARG A 75 18.98 -9.23 19.20
C ARG A 75 19.77 -9.37 20.49
N VAL A 76 19.91 -8.29 21.28
CA VAL A 76 20.52 -8.34 22.64
C VAL A 76 19.70 -9.23 23.55
N ILE A 77 18.39 -9.01 23.57
CA ILE A 77 17.45 -9.79 24.40
C ILE A 77 17.54 -11.28 24.03
N ARG A 78 17.74 -11.59 22.74
CA ARG A 78 17.95 -12.96 22.24
C ARG A 78 19.39 -13.48 22.43
N LYS A 79 20.24 -12.78 23.19
CA LYS A 79 21.67 -13.10 23.43
C LYS A 79 22.50 -13.27 22.15
N ARG A 80 22.14 -12.58 21.07
CA ARG A 80 22.81 -12.67 19.75
C ARG A 80 23.80 -11.53 19.47
N ALA A 81 23.91 -10.53 20.34
CA ALA A 81 24.82 -9.40 20.16
C ALA A 81 25.07 -8.63 21.46
N ALA A 82 26.24 -8.01 21.59
CA ALA A 82 26.63 -7.15 22.71
C ALA A 82 26.03 -5.73 22.58
N PHE A 83 25.64 -5.13 23.71
CA PHE A 83 24.90 -3.86 23.75
C PHE A 83 25.71 -2.65 23.23
N GLY A 84 26.98 -2.53 23.59
CA GLY A 84 27.84 -1.40 23.17
C GLY A 84 28.02 -1.31 21.65
N ASN A 85 28.22 -2.47 21.00
CA ASN A 85 28.37 -2.56 19.54
C ASN A 85 27.08 -2.17 18.79
N ILE A 86 25.92 -2.27 19.44
CA ILE A 86 24.63 -1.94 18.82
C ILE A 86 24.35 -0.45 18.86
N ILE A 87 24.76 0.25 19.92
CA ILE A 87 24.62 1.71 20.01
C ILE A 87 25.42 2.36 18.89
N THR A 88 26.71 2.00 18.78
CA THR A 88 27.59 2.57 17.75
C THR A 88 27.13 2.21 16.34
N ALA A 89 26.69 0.96 16.11
CA ALA A 89 26.14 0.54 14.81
C ALA A 89 24.80 1.21 14.46
N SER A 90 23.96 1.54 15.44
CA SER A 90 22.69 2.24 15.20
C SER A 90 22.89 3.71 14.89
N LEU A 91 23.89 4.36 15.52
CA LEU A 91 24.25 5.76 15.28
C LEU A 91 25.04 5.93 13.98
N LYS A 92 26.00 5.06 13.65
CA LYS A 92 26.75 5.17 12.37
C LYS A 92 26.01 4.54 11.19
N ASN A 93 24.69 4.38 11.30
CA ASN A 93 23.93 3.66 10.29
C ASN A 93 23.75 4.49 9.01
N GLU A 94 24.35 4.02 7.92
CA GLU A 94 24.25 4.64 6.59
C GLU A 94 22.79 4.84 6.14
N THR A 95 21.91 3.89 6.42
CA THR A 95 20.48 4.01 6.05
C THR A 95 19.79 5.12 6.86
N ALA A 96 20.13 5.31 8.13
CA ALA A 96 19.59 6.41 8.92
C ALA A 96 20.09 7.77 8.40
N LEU A 97 21.37 7.87 8.05
CA LEU A 97 21.97 9.09 7.51
C LEU A 97 21.40 9.47 6.13
N ARG A 98 21.27 8.51 5.21
CA ARG A 98 20.65 8.76 3.88
C ARG A 98 19.20 9.21 4.00
N PHE A 99 18.43 8.56 4.86
CA PHE A 99 17.04 8.92 5.14
C PHE A 99 16.92 10.31 5.74
N ALA A 100 17.79 10.64 6.70
CA ALA A 100 17.86 11.97 7.29
C ALA A 100 18.28 13.03 6.26
N GLY A 101 19.27 12.72 5.42
CA GLY A 101 19.73 13.57 4.33
C GLY A 101 18.63 13.90 3.34
N MET A 102 17.78 12.92 2.99
CA MET A 102 16.61 13.14 2.14
C MET A 102 15.64 14.15 2.75
N PHE A 103 15.23 13.97 4.01
CA PHE A 103 14.28 14.89 4.67
C PHE A 103 14.88 16.28 4.94
N GLY A 104 16.15 16.34 5.35
CA GLY A 104 16.86 17.60 5.59
C GLY A 104 17.03 18.41 4.31
N SER A 105 17.51 17.79 3.24
CA SER A 105 17.68 18.42 1.93
C SER A 105 16.34 18.85 1.34
N PHE A 106 15.30 18.02 1.48
CA PHE A 106 13.96 18.38 1.05
C PHE A 106 13.47 19.64 1.77
N ALA A 107 13.55 19.68 3.11
CA ALA A 107 13.07 20.81 3.90
C ALA A 107 13.85 22.10 3.61
N PHE A 108 15.16 21.98 3.42
CA PHE A 108 16.04 23.08 3.01
C PHE A 108 15.61 23.64 1.64
N LEU A 109 15.56 22.79 0.61
CA LEU A 109 15.20 23.19 -0.76
C LEU A 109 13.79 23.78 -0.82
N TRP A 110 12.82 23.14 -0.16
CA TRP A 110 11.45 23.62 -0.07
C TRP A 110 11.38 25.04 0.50
N LYS A 111 12.01 25.27 1.67
CA LYS A 111 11.97 26.57 2.34
C LYS A 111 12.72 27.64 1.54
N LEU A 112 13.85 27.28 0.96
CA LEU A 112 14.67 28.18 0.13
C LEU A 112 13.91 28.63 -1.12
N VAL A 113 13.38 27.68 -1.90
CA VAL A 113 12.71 27.99 -3.17
C VAL A 113 11.36 28.65 -2.94
N ASN A 114 10.54 28.15 -2.00
CA ASN A 114 9.20 28.70 -1.77
C ASN A 114 9.25 30.16 -1.29
N ASN A 115 10.11 30.45 -0.30
CA ASN A 115 10.25 31.81 0.21
C ASN A 115 11.09 32.70 -0.70
N GLY A 116 12.06 32.14 -1.43
CA GLY A 116 12.82 32.88 -2.46
C GLY A 116 11.90 33.36 -3.59
N MET A 117 11.01 32.50 -4.09
CA MET A 117 10.00 32.90 -5.07
C MET A 117 9.01 33.92 -4.50
N ARG A 118 8.64 33.79 -3.22
CA ARG A 118 7.79 34.78 -2.54
C ARG A 118 8.45 36.16 -2.51
N ILE A 119 9.73 36.26 -2.13
CA ILE A 119 10.47 37.53 -2.10
C ILE A 119 10.63 38.09 -3.52
N TYR A 120 10.96 37.23 -4.49
CA TYR A 120 11.19 37.66 -5.88
C TYR A 120 9.91 38.13 -6.61
N ARG A 121 8.79 37.44 -6.39
CA ARG A 121 7.51 37.70 -7.10
C ARG A 121 6.54 38.57 -6.30
N ASP A 122 6.84 38.84 -5.03
CA ASP A 122 5.94 39.41 -4.02
C ASP A 122 4.54 38.74 -3.99
N LYS A 123 4.51 37.43 -4.26
CA LYS A 123 3.28 36.63 -4.33
C LYS A 123 3.48 35.35 -3.53
N ASP A 124 2.52 35.01 -2.68
CA ASP A 124 2.46 33.74 -1.96
C ASP A 124 1.30 32.91 -2.53
N ASP A 125 1.59 32.19 -3.62
CA ASP A 125 0.60 31.43 -4.39
C ASP A 125 0.95 29.96 -4.53
N ARG A 126 0.02 29.21 -5.12
CA ARG A 126 0.16 27.78 -5.40
C ARG A 126 1.36 27.44 -6.30
N LEU A 127 1.78 28.36 -7.16
CA LEU A 127 2.88 28.16 -8.09
C LEU A 127 4.22 28.07 -7.33
N ASN A 128 4.40 28.88 -6.28
CA ASN A 128 5.57 28.77 -5.41
C ASN A 128 5.69 27.35 -4.85
N GLY A 129 4.56 26.81 -4.35
CA GLY A 129 4.55 25.47 -3.78
C GLY A 129 4.74 24.36 -4.80
N LEU A 130 4.27 24.56 -6.03
CA LEU A 130 4.48 23.63 -7.11
C LEU A 130 5.96 23.56 -7.51
N VAL A 131 6.60 24.72 -7.74
CA VAL A 131 8.01 24.79 -8.15
C VAL A 131 8.93 24.34 -7.01
N ALA A 132 8.72 24.84 -5.80
CA ALA A 132 9.54 24.45 -4.65
C ALA A 132 9.37 22.96 -4.31
N GLY A 133 8.18 22.39 -4.48
CA GLY A 133 7.96 20.95 -4.34
C GLY A 133 8.69 20.13 -5.41
N ALA A 134 8.69 20.59 -6.66
CA ALA A 134 9.40 19.93 -7.76
C ALA A 134 10.92 19.89 -7.52
N VAL A 135 11.50 21.04 -7.12
CA VAL A 135 12.94 21.16 -6.81
C VAL A 135 13.29 20.34 -5.58
N ALA A 136 12.50 20.43 -4.51
CA ALA A 136 12.74 19.66 -3.30
C ALA A 136 12.65 18.14 -3.53
N GLY A 137 11.89 17.69 -4.53
CA GLY A 137 11.82 16.29 -4.94
C GLY A 137 13.17 15.67 -5.32
N LEU A 138 14.16 16.47 -5.72
CA LEU A 138 15.54 16.02 -5.99
C LEU A 138 16.23 15.44 -4.74
N ALA A 139 15.75 15.76 -3.54
CA ALA A 139 16.28 15.22 -2.30
C ALA A 139 16.21 13.68 -2.22
N ILE A 140 15.38 13.02 -3.03
CA ILE A 140 15.35 11.56 -3.14
C ILE A 140 16.69 10.96 -3.61
N LEU A 141 17.56 11.77 -4.23
CA LEU A 141 18.91 11.36 -4.62
C LEU A 141 19.78 10.96 -3.43
N CYS A 142 19.47 11.40 -2.20
CA CYS A 142 20.15 10.94 -1.00
C CYS A 142 19.94 9.44 -0.73
N GLU A 143 18.83 8.84 -1.20
CA GLU A 143 18.52 7.43 -1.00
C GLU A 143 19.15 6.50 -2.05
N LYS A 144 19.23 5.20 -1.73
CA LYS A 144 19.69 4.16 -2.69
C LYS A 144 18.66 3.94 -3.79
N GLN A 145 19.11 3.69 -5.02
CA GLN A 145 18.25 3.58 -6.21
C GLN A 145 17.06 2.64 -6.03
N GLU A 146 17.26 1.47 -5.40
CA GLU A 146 16.19 0.51 -5.09
C GLU A 146 15.04 1.14 -4.28
N LYS A 147 15.37 1.92 -3.24
CA LYS A 147 14.39 2.60 -2.39
C LYS A 147 13.77 3.81 -3.06
N ARG A 148 14.49 4.47 -3.98
CA ARG A 148 13.96 5.65 -4.70
C ARG A 148 12.70 5.29 -5.47
N VAL A 149 12.68 4.13 -6.13
CA VAL A 149 11.50 3.66 -6.88
C VAL A 149 10.29 3.48 -5.96
N ASP A 150 10.47 2.79 -4.83
CA ASP A 150 9.38 2.54 -3.89
C ASP A 150 8.85 3.83 -3.25
N ILE A 151 9.75 4.76 -2.89
CA ILE A 151 9.39 6.08 -2.36
C ILE A 151 8.67 6.91 -3.42
N ALA A 152 9.19 6.97 -4.65
CA ALA A 152 8.61 7.72 -5.77
C ALA A 152 7.18 7.27 -6.06
N GLN A 153 6.95 5.97 -6.16
CA GLN A 153 5.63 5.38 -6.38
C GLN A 153 4.66 5.73 -5.24
N GLN A 154 5.11 5.61 -3.99
CA GLN A 154 4.27 5.94 -2.84
C GLN A 154 3.90 7.43 -2.85
N LEU A 155 4.85 8.33 -3.09
CA LEU A 155 4.59 9.77 -3.18
C LEU A 155 3.65 10.10 -4.33
N PHE A 156 3.85 9.49 -5.50
CA PHE A 156 2.98 9.69 -6.67
C PHE A 156 1.54 9.25 -6.39
N VAL A 157 1.35 8.10 -5.76
CA VAL A 157 0.02 7.64 -5.32
C VAL A 157 -0.62 8.62 -4.33
N ARG A 158 0.15 9.20 -3.40
CA ARG A 158 -0.36 10.23 -2.48
C ARG A 158 -0.69 11.54 -3.18
N ALA A 159 0.07 11.93 -4.20
CA ALA A 159 -0.23 13.08 -5.04
C ALA A 159 -1.55 12.87 -5.78
N LEU A 160 -1.74 11.72 -6.44
CA LEU A 160 -2.99 11.35 -7.11
C LEU A 160 -4.18 11.30 -6.14
N GLN A 161 -3.97 10.77 -4.92
CA GLN A 161 -4.98 10.80 -3.86
C GLN A 161 -5.41 12.23 -3.52
N GLY A 162 -4.45 13.17 -3.42
CA GLY A 162 -4.73 14.58 -3.23
C GLY A 162 -5.55 15.17 -4.38
N VAL A 163 -5.13 14.94 -5.64
CA VAL A 163 -5.85 15.40 -6.83
C VAL A 163 -7.28 14.86 -6.86
N TYR A 164 -7.47 13.57 -6.60
CA TYR A 164 -8.80 12.96 -6.55
C TYR A 164 -9.67 13.56 -5.43
N ASN A 165 -9.13 13.75 -4.23
CA ASN A 165 -9.87 14.38 -3.14
C ASN A 165 -10.30 15.81 -3.48
N ALA A 166 -9.44 16.56 -4.18
CA ALA A 166 -9.74 17.90 -4.65
C ALA A 166 -10.85 17.89 -5.70
N GLY A 167 -10.72 17.04 -6.73
CA GLY A 167 -11.74 16.89 -7.78
C GLY A 167 -13.08 16.41 -7.24
N LYS A 168 -13.07 15.48 -6.28
CA LYS A 168 -14.28 14.98 -5.61
C LYS A 168 -14.97 16.03 -4.74
N ALA A 169 -14.20 16.91 -4.13
CA ALA A 169 -14.76 17.99 -3.32
C ALA A 169 -15.33 19.13 -4.17
N ARG A 170 -14.80 19.33 -5.37
CA ARG A 170 -15.29 20.26 -6.39
C ARG A 170 -16.38 19.68 -7.29
N ASP A 171 -16.88 18.47 -6.97
CA ASP A 171 -17.91 17.77 -7.75
C ASP A 171 -17.52 17.48 -9.22
N ILE A 172 -16.22 17.46 -9.55
CA ILE A 172 -15.68 17.15 -10.88
C ILE A 172 -15.48 15.64 -11.06
N LEU A 173 -14.96 14.95 -10.03
CA LEU A 173 -14.60 13.54 -10.07
C LEU A 173 -15.31 12.78 -8.93
N TYR A 174 -16.48 12.19 -9.22
CA TYR A 174 -17.21 11.36 -8.25
C TYR A 174 -17.51 9.97 -8.80
N PHE A 175 -16.82 8.96 -8.27
CA PHE A 175 -17.14 7.56 -8.53
C PHE A 175 -17.75 6.92 -7.28
N LYS A 176 -18.99 6.44 -7.41
CA LYS A 176 -19.62 5.61 -6.39
C LYS A 176 -18.78 4.35 -6.22
N HIS A 177 -18.31 4.07 -4.99
CA HIS A 177 -17.39 2.96 -4.69
C HIS A 177 -16.03 2.99 -5.41
N GLY A 178 -15.52 4.18 -5.77
CA GLY A 178 -14.20 4.30 -6.43
C GLY A 178 -13.03 3.71 -5.62
N ASP A 179 -13.15 3.64 -4.29
CA ASP A 179 -12.20 2.94 -3.42
C ASP A 179 -12.20 1.41 -3.64
N ALA A 180 -13.38 0.81 -3.77
CA ALA A 180 -13.52 -0.62 -4.07
C ALA A 180 -13.08 -0.94 -5.50
N LEU A 181 -13.41 -0.08 -6.48
CA LEU A 181 -12.97 -0.24 -7.87
C LEU A 181 -11.45 -0.17 -7.99
N LEU A 182 -10.82 0.82 -7.35
CA LEU A 182 -9.37 0.97 -7.36
C LEU A 182 -8.67 -0.22 -6.70
N PHE A 183 -9.21 -0.69 -5.56
CA PHE A 183 -8.73 -1.91 -4.92
C PHE A 183 -8.87 -3.12 -5.87
N GLY A 184 -10.02 -3.23 -6.53
CA GLY A 184 -10.32 -4.24 -7.53
C GLY A 184 -9.28 -4.32 -8.63
N LEU A 185 -9.03 -3.19 -9.31
CA LEU A 185 -8.09 -3.09 -10.41
C LEU A 185 -6.64 -3.38 -9.96
N ALA A 186 -6.24 -2.85 -8.80
CA ALA A 186 -4.91 -3.11 -8.25
C ALA A 186 -4.71 -4.59 -7.94
N CYS A 187 -5.69 -5.22 -7.28
CA CYS A 187 -5.63 -6.65 -6.96
C CYS A 187 -5.73 -7.55 -8.20
N GLY A 188 -6.49 -7.16 -9.23
CA GLY A 188 -6.52 -7.87 -10.51
C GLY A 188 -5.14 -7.93 -11.16
N GLN A 189 -4.44 -6.79 -11.24
CA GLN A 189 -3.06 -6.75 -11.74
C GLN A 189 -2.10 -7.57 -10.87
N ILE A 190 -2.21 -7.46 -9.54
CA ILE A 190 -1.37 -8.23 -8.61
C ILE A 190 -1.60 -9.73 -8.76
N LEU A 191 -2.85 -10.18 -8.91
CA LEU A 191 -3.17 -11.61 -9.01
C LEU A 191 -2.82 -12.20 -10.38
N TYR A 192 -2.92 -11.40 -11.44
CA TYR A 192 -2.32 -11.73 -12.73
C TYR A 192 -0.79 -11.91 -12.59
N ALA A 193 -0.10 -10.97 -11.95
CA ALA A 193 1.35 -11.06 -11.74
C ALA A 193 1.72 -12.28 -10.87
N TYR A 194 1.01 -12.49 -9.77
CA TYR A 194 1.19 -13.61 -8.84
C TYR A 194 1.10 -14.97 -9.52
N THR A 195 0.18 -15.14 -10.47
CA THR A 195 0.00 -16.42 -11.16
C THR A 195 0.83 -16.56 -12.42
N MET A 196 0.95 -15.48 -13.21
CA MET A 196 1.52 -15.54 -14.56
C MET A 196 2.93 -14.97 -14.66
N GLN A 197 3.32 -13.99 -13.84
CA GLN A 197 4.62 -13.30 -13.92
C GLN A 197 5.17 -12.94 -12.53
N PRO A 198 5.50 -13.97 -11.70
CA PRO A 198 5.85 -13.78 -10.30
C PRO A 198 7.14 -12.96 -10.10
N HIS A 199 8.04 -12.96 -11.09
CA HIS A 199 9.27 -12.16 -11.09
C HIS A 199 9.04 -10.65 -11.08
N THR A 200 7.81 -10.20 -11.36
CA THR A 200 7.45 -8.77 -11.33
C THR A 200 6.98 -8.25 -9.96
N LEU A 201 6.88 -9.15 -8.98
CA LEU A 201 6.54 -8.83 -7.60
C LEU A 201 7.81 -8.90 -6.74
N ASP A 202 7.83 -8.13 -5.65
CA ASP A 202 8.90 -8.26 -4.65
C ASP A 202 8.92 -9.70 -4.09
N PRO A 203 10.09 -10.35 -3.95
CA PRO A 203 10.17 -11.73 -3.49
C PRO A 203 9.56 -11.95 -2.10
N GLY A 204 9.71 -10.99 -1.17
CA GLY A 204 9.12 -11.07 0.15
C GLY A 204 7.59 -11.00 0.10
N TYR A 205 7.07 -10.09 -0.75
CA TYR A 205 5.64 -9.98 -0.99
C TYR A 205 5.06 -11.23 -1.66
N TYR A 206 5.72 -11.77 -2.68
CA TYR A 206 5.32 -12.99 -3.37
C TYR A 206 5.30 -14.20 -2.42
N ASN A 207 6.36 -14.38 -1.62
CA ASN A 207 6.43 -15.46 -0.63
C ASN A 207 5.33 -15.34 0.43
N PHE A 208 5.02 -14.11 0.86
CA PHE A 208 3.89 -13.86 1.73
C PHE A 208 2.56 -14.27 1.09
N MET A 209 2.34 -13.94 -0.19
CA MET A 209 1.13 -14.34 -0.93
C MET A 209 1.02 -15.85 -1.05
N VAL A 210 2.07 -16.56 -1.49
CA VAL A 210 2.07 -18.03 -1.64
C VAL A 210 1.76 -18.70 -0.30
N LYS A 211 2.45 -18.28 0.77
CA LYS A 211 2.25 -18.81 2.13
C LYS A 211 0.84 -18.56 2.65
N THR A 212 0.32 -17.35 2.44
CA THR A 212 -1.02 -16.95 2.91
C THR A 212 -2.11 -17.64 2.12
N ALA A 213 -1.96 -17.78 0.80
CA ALA A 213 -2.90 -18.49 -0.05
C ALA A 213 -2.89 -20.01 0.20
N ARG A 214 -1.82 -20.55 0.82
CA ARG A 214 -1.61 -21.98 1.11
C ARG A 214 -1.56 -22.85 -0.15
N VAL A 215 -1.29 -22.25 -1.31
CA VAL A 215 -1.19 -22.97 -2.60
C VAL A 215 0.24 -23.49 -2.79
N PRO A 216 0.43 -24.71 -3.33
CA PRO A 216 1.75 -25.19 -3.73
C PRO A 216 2.42 -24.25 -4.74
N GLY A 217 3.53 -23.63 -4.35
CA GLY A 217 4.24 -22.66 -5.20
C GLY A 217 4.72 -23.25 -6.53
N ASP A 218 5.22 -24.48 -6.51
CA ASP A 218 5.68 -25.21 -7.70
C ASP A 218 4.55 -25.36 -8.73
N LEU A 219 3.31 -25.56 -8.28
CA LEU A 219 2.16 -25.72 -9.17
C LEU A 219 1.68 -24.42 -9.79
N LEU A 220 1.95 -23.26 -9.16
CA LEU A 220 1.73 -21.97 -9.81
C LEU A 220 2.67 -21.81 -11.01
N VAL A 221 3.92 -22.26 -10.86
CA VAL A 221 4.91 -22.24 -11.95
C VAL A 221 4.49 -23.20 -13.07
N LEU A 222 4.07 -24.42 -12.74
CA LEU A 222 3.55 -25.37 -13.73
C LEU A 222 2.30 -24.84 -14.44
N ASN A 223 1.40 -24.18 -13.70
CA ASN A 223 0.23 -23.53 -14.29
C ASN A 223 0.62 -22.41 -15.26
N ALA A 224 1.62 -21.58 -14.91
CA ALA A 224 2.13 -20.56 -15.81
C ALA A 224 2.82 -21.15 -17.05
N LYS A 225 3.54 -22.28 -16.92
CA LYS A 225 4.11 -23.03 -18.06
C LYS A 225 3.00 -23.52 -19.00
N ASN A 226 1.99 -24.19 -18.44
CA ASN A 226 0.86 -24.73 -19.17
C ASN A 226 0.10 -23.66 -19.98
N VAL A 227 -0.29 -22.56 -19.33
CA VAL A 227 -1.02 -21.44 -19.97
C VAL A 227 -0.20 -20.76 -21.07
N ARG A 228 1.13 -20.88 -21.03
CA ARG A 228 2.05 -20.37 -22.06
C ARG A 228 2.33 -21.38 -23.19
N GLY A 229 1.76 -22.58 -23.13
CA GLY A 229 1.95 -23.63 -24.12
C GLY A 229 3.24 -24.44 -23.96
N PHE A 230 3.93 -24.33 -22.81
CA PHE A 230 5.08 -25.19 -22.51
C PHE A 230 4.62 -26.55 -21.96
N PRO A 231 5.33 -27.65 -22.28
CA PRO A 231 5.01 -28.97 -21.76
C PRO A 231 5.15 -29.02 -20.24
N VAL A 232 4.26 -29.77 -19.60
CA VAL A 232 4.27 -30.01 -18.15
C VAL A 232 4.77 -31.43 -17.90
N SER A 233 5.99 -31.54 -17.37
CA SER A 233 6.54 -32.85 -17.02
C SER A 233 5.75 -33.47 -15.86
N GLN A 234 5.29 -34.70 -16.09
CA GLN A 234 4.60 -35.51 -15.09
C GLN A 234 5.46 -35.73 -13.83
N GLN A 235 6.79 -35.88 -13.99
CA GLN A 235 7.70 -36.04 -12.85
C GLN A 235 7.78 -34.77 -12.01
N GLU A 236 7.86 -33.59 -12.64
CA GLU A 236 7.82 -32.30 -11.94
C GLU A 236 6.49 -32.13 -11.18
N ALA A 237 5.38 -32.49 -11.82
CA ALA A 237 4.05 -32.45 -11.23
C ALA A 237 3.91 -33.37 -10.00
N LEU A 238 4.39 -34.62 -10.10
CA LEU A 238 4.37 -35.56 -8.98
C LEU A 238 5.27 -35.10 -7.82
N ALA A 239 6.47 -34.59 -8.12
CA ALA A 239 7.37 -34.06 -7.11
C ALA A 239 6.75 -32.87 -6.36
N ALA A 240 6.03 -31.99 -7.06
CA ALA A 240 5.32 -30.87 -6.46
C ALA A 240 4.16 -31.33 -5.56
N VAL A 241 3.34 -32.27 -6.02
CA VAL A 241 2.15 -32.77 -5.31
C VAL A 241 2.53 -33.57 -4.05
N ASN A 242 3.57 -34.40 -4.13
CA ASN A 242 4.02 -35.25 -3.02
C ASN A 242 4.44 -34.47 -1.76
N LYS A 243 4.86 -33.20 -1.91
CA LYS A 243 5.23 -32.33 -0.77
C LYS A 243 4.06 -32.01 0.16
N PHE A 244 2.82 -32.24 -0.28
CA PHE A 244 1.61 -31.73 0.39
C PHE A 244 0.66 -32.83 0.89
N ARG A 245 1.15 -34.05 1.11
CA ARG A 245 0.38 -35.21 1.60
C ARG A 245 -0.88 -35.45 0.74
N PRO A 246 -0.69 -35.87 -0.52
CA PRO A 246 -1.77 -35.98 -1.49
C PRO A 246 -2.77 -37.10 -1.16
N THR A 247 -4.03 -36.92 -1.57
CA THR A 247 -5.04 -37.98 -1.60
C THR A 247 -4.71 -39.01 -2.68
N LYS A 248 -5.29 -40.21 -2.57
CA LYS A 248 -5.14 -41.25 -3.58
C LYS A 248 -5.62 -40.79 -4.96
N ASN A 249 -6.72 -40.02 -4.99
CA ASN A 249 -7.29 -39.45 -6.20
C ASN A 249 -6.34 -38.42 -6.85
N ALA A 250 -5.78 -37.49 -6.06
CA ALA A 250 -4.81 -36.52 -6.56
C ALA A 250 -3.58 -37.19 -7.18
N LEU A 251 -3.07 -38.27 -6.55
CA LEU A 251 -1.97 -39.06 -7.10
C LEU A 251 -2.35 -39.76 -8.41
N ALA A 252 -3.53 -40.36 -8.49
CA ALA A 252 -4.00 -41.05 -9.69
C ALA A 252 -4.10 -40.08 -10.88
N ILE A 253 -4.73 -38.92 -10.68
CA ILE A 253 -4.89 -37.90 -11.72
C ILE A 253 -3.55 -37.32 -12.14
N THR A 254 -2.64 -37.06 -11.19
CA THR A 254 -1.30 -36.54 -11.53
C THR A 254 -0.50 -37.58 -12.33
N LYS A 255 -0.67 -38.88 -12.06
CA LYS A 255 -0.06 -39.96 -12.83
C LYS A 255 -0.70 -40.16 -14.22
N ALA A 256 -1.96 -39.82 -14.41
CA ALA A 256 -2.64 -39.96 -15.69
C ALA A 256 -2.58 -38.71 -16.58
N MET A 257 -1.88 -37.65 -16.14
CA MET A 257 -1.91 -36.37 -16.83
C MET A 257 -1.14 -36.41 -18.16
N PRO A 258 -1.71 -35.87 -19.25
CA PRO A 258 -0.98 -35.65 -20.50
C PRO A 258 0.07 -34.55 -20.35
N GLU A 259 1.05 -34.52 -21.26
CA GLU A 259 2.10 -33.49 -21.29
C GLU A 259 1.56 -32.07 -21.60
N TYR A 260 0.46 -31.99 -22.35
CA TYR A 260 -0.25 -30.77 -22.70
C TYR A 260 -1.71 -30.80 -22.20
N PRO A 261 -1.94 -30.66 -20.88
CA PRO A 261 -3.30 -30.62 -20.36
C PRO A 261 -3.97 -29.28 -20.73
N ALA A 262 -5.30 -29.27 -20.93
CA ALA A 262 -6.03 -28.02 -21.20
C ALA A 262 -5.92 -27.01 -20.03
N ALA A 263 -5.92 -27.54 -18.80
CA ALA A 263 -5.60 -26.82 -17.59
C ALA A 263 -4.98 -27.78 -16.57
N ILE A 264 -4.20 -27.26 -15.62
CA ILE A 264 -3.72 -28.06 -14.48
C ILE A 264 -4.93 -28.56 -13.67
N PRO A 265 -5.07 -29.88 -13.42
CA PRO A 265 -6.15 -30.44 -12.62
C PRO A 265 -6.28 -29.79 -11.23
N CYS A 266 -7.51 -29.69 -10.73
CA CYS A 266 -7.78 -29.06 -9.44
C CYS A 266 -7.18 -29.87 -8.27
N GLU A 267 -7.18 -31.18 -8.41
CA GLU A 267 -6.64 -32.15 -7.47
C GLU A 267 -5.14 -31.98 -7.26
N MET A 268 -4.43 -31.42 -8.25
CA MET A 268 -3.05 -31.03 -8.04
C MET A 268 -2.94 -29.77 -7.20
N ILE A 269 -3.80 -28.77 -7.38
CA ILE A 269 -3.73 -27.50 -6.63
C ILE A 269 -4.04 -27.68 -5.16
N HIS A 270 -4.99 -28.56 -4.84
CA HIS A 270 -5.39 -28.87 -3.47
C HIS A 270 -5.29 -30.37 -3.18
N PRO A 271 -4.07 -30.95 -3.18
CA PRO A 271 -3.87 -32.38 -3.15
C PRO A 271 -4.25 -33.03 -1.83
N TRP A 272 -4.34 -32.29 -0.72
CA TRP A 272 -4.72 -32.83 0.59
C TRP A 272 -6.25 -33.01 0.76
N VAL A 273 -7.08 -32.43 -0.11
CA VAL A 273 -8.56 -32.50 -0.01
C VAL A 273 -9.18 -32.76 -1.37
N ASP A 274 -10.00 -33.80 -1.43
CA ASP A 274 -10.84 -34.07 -2.59
C ASP A 274 -12.05 -33.12 -2.60
N GLY A 275 -12.23 -32.42 -3.72
CA GLY A 275 -13.34 -31.50 -3.95
C GLY A 275 -13.04 -30.01 -3.72
N CYS A 276 -13.45 -29.19 -4.69
CA CYS A 276 -13.18 -27.75 -4.69
C CYS A 276 -14.01 -26.98 -3.64
N HIS A 277 -15.23 -27.43 -3.32
CA HIS A 277 -16.10 -26.78 -2.32
C HIS A 277 -15.53 -26.95 -0.90
N ASN A 278 -15.12 -28.18 -0.57
CA ASN A 278 -14.48 -28.49 0.72
C ASN A 278 -13.18 -27.71 0.87
N THR A 279 -12.37 -27.66 -0.20
CA THR A 279 -11.18 -26.82 -0.25
C THR A 279 -11.51 -25.35 0.00
N ALA A 280 -12.55 -24.79 -0.62
CA ALA A 280 -12.93 -23.40 -0.42
C ALA A 280 -13.25 -23.08 1.07
N VAL A 281 -14.05 -23.92 1.72
CA VAL A 281 -14.38 -23.76 3.15
C VAL A 281 -13.12 -23.89 4.02
N GLU A 282 -12.29 -24.90 3.77
CA GLU A 282 -11.03 -25.10 4.48
C GLU A 282 -10.11 -23.88 4.33
N ARG A 283 -10.00 -23.34 3.10
CA ARG A 283 -9.21 -22.14 2.81
C ARG A 283 -9.68 -20.93 3.58
N PHE A 284 -10.98 -20.67 3.58
CA PHE A 284 -11.54 -19.57 4.34
C PHE A 284 -11.12 -19.65 5.82
N LEU A 285 -11.34 -20.80 6.46
CA LEU A 285 -11.04 -21.00 7.89
C LEU A 285 -9.54 -20.91 8.19
N LYS A 286 -8.71 -21.61 7.41
CA LYS A 286 -7.26 -21.67 7.63
C LYS A 286 -6.57 -20.33 7.37
N VAL A 287 -7.03 -19.55 6.39
CA VAL A 287 -6.52 -18.21 6.12
C VAL A 287 -6.93 -17.25 7.23
N CYS A 288 -8.20 -17.29 7.65
CA CYS A 288 -8.67 -16.49 8.79
C CYS A 288 -7.84 -16.77 10.05
N GLN A 289 -7.60 -18.04 10.37
CA GLN A 289 -6.80 -18.46 11.50
C GLN A 289 -5.34 -17.97 11.40
N ALA A 290 -4.71 -18.12 10.23
CA ALA A 290 -3.33 -17.71 10.02
C ALA A 290 -3.13 -16.19 10.11
N MET A 291 -4.13 -15.40 9.74
CA MET A 291 -4.07 -13.93 9.71
C MET A 291 -4.51 -13.29 11.02
N PHE A 292 -5.10 -14.06 11.93
CA PHE A 292 -5.57 -13.58 13.22
C PHE A 292 -4.47 -12.88 14.05
N PRO A 293 -3.24 -13.42 14.21
CA PRO A 293 -2.20 -12.75 14.98
C PRO A 293 -1.75 -11.41 14.36
N VAL A 294 -1.74 -11.32 13.03
CA VAL A 294 -1.31 -10.13 12.29
C VAL A 294 -2.33 -9.01 12.48
N TYR A 295 -3.61 -9.28 12.20
CA TYR A 295 -4.67 -8.28 12.37
C TYR A 295 -4.99 -7.98 13.83
N GLY A 296 -4.87 -8.97 14.72
CA GLY A 296 -4.98 -8.76 16.15
C GLY A 296 -3.94 -7.75 16.63
N THR A 297 -2.67 -7.92 16.26
CA THR A 297 -1.62 -6.96 16.61
C THR A 297 -1.92 -5.57 16.05
N LEU A 298 -2.33 -5.48 14.78
CA LEU A 298 -2.62 -4.21 14.11
C LEU A 298 -3.76 -3.42 14.77
N HIS A 299 -4.80 -4.10 15.26
CA HIS A 299 -5.96 -3.46 15.86
C HIS A 299 -5.80 -3.24 17.38
N PHE A 300 -5.23 -4.21 18.10
CA PHE A 300 -5.09 -4.14 19.56
C PHE A 300 -3.94 -3.26 20.01
N VAL A 301 -2.79 -3.23 19.31
CA VAL A 301 -1.63 -2.44 19.75
C VAL A 301 -1.93 -0.93 19.78
N PRO A 302 -2.50 -0.31 18.72
CA PRO A 302 -2.88 1.09 18.78
C PRO A 302 -3.94 1.39 19.84
N MET A 303 -4.86 0.44 20.09
CA MET A 303 -5.84 0.55 21.16
C MET A 303 -5.17 0.62 22.54
N LEU A 304 -4.23 -0.30 22.80
CA LEU A 304 -3.51 -0.40 24.08
C LEU A 304 -2.59 0.80 24.33
N LEU A 305 -1.85 1.24 23.31
CA LEU A 305 -0.82 2.29 23.44
C LEU A 305 -1.37 3.72 23.32
N LEU A 306 -2.32 3.95 22.42
CA LEU A 306 -2.77 5.32 22.09
C LEU A 306 -4.11 5.68 22.72
N ARG A 307 -4.88 4.69 23.18
CA ARG A 307 -6.24 4.90 23.71
C ARG A 307 -6.45 4.31 25.10
N THR A 308 -5.39 4.15 25.88
CA THR A 308 -5.41 3.57 27.23
C THR A 308 -6.41 4.26 28.16
N LYS A 309 -6.53 5.59 28.09
CA LYS A 309 -7.51 6.35 28.89
C LYS A 309 -8.96 5.97 28.58
N HIS A 310 -9.29 5.75 27.31
CA HIS A 310 -10.63 5.32 26.91
C HIS A 310 -10.85 3.84 27.26
N LEU A 311 -9.81 3.00 27.10
CA LEU A 311 -9.87 1.58 27.45
C LEU A 311 -10.16 1.38 28.94
N ARG A 312 -9.59 2.22 29.81
CA ARG A 312 -9.86 2.20 31.25
C ARG A 312 -11.30 2.60 31.60
N LYS A 313 -11.92 3.47 30.78
CA LYS A 313 -13.29 3.95 31.00
C LYS A 313 -14.35 2.98 30.48
N ASP A 314 -14.11 2.35 29.33
CA ASP A 314 -15.02 1.37 28.72
C ASP A 314 -14.24 0.16 28.18
N PRO A 315 -13.84 -0.78 29.04
CA PRO A 315 -13.04 -1.92 28.64
C PRO A 315 -13.83 -2.89 27.75
N LYS A 316 -15.08 -3.21 28.10
CA LYS A 316 -15.90 -4.20 27.38
C LYS A 316 -16.24 -3.71 25.96
N GLY A 317 -16.68 -2.46 25.81
CA GLY A 317 -17.05 -1.90 24.51
C GLY A 317 -15.84 -1.76 23.58
N MET A 318 -14.69 -1.34 24.10
CA MET A 318 -13.47 -1.24 23.29
C MET A 318 -12.93 -2.59 22.87
N LEU A 319 -12.92 -3.59 23.75
CA LEU A 319 -12.51 -4.95 23.42
C LEU A 319 -13.44 -5.57 22.38
N ALA A 320 -14.76 -5.53 22.60
CA ALA A 320 -15.73 -6.09 21.66
C ALA A 320 -15.61 -5.46 20.26
N LYS A 321 -15.49 -4.14 20.19
CA LYS A 321 -15.32 -3.42 18.93
C LYS A 321 -14.02 -3.78 18.21
N THR A 322 -12.92 -3.89 18.95
CA THR A 322 -11.59 -4.21 18.39
C THR A 322 -11.52 -5.68 17.94
N SER A 323 -12.14 -6.59 18.69
CA SER A 323 -12.33 -7.99 18.30
C SER A 323 -13.17 -8.10 17.03
N LEU A 324 -14.30 -7.40 16.94
CA LEU A 324 -15.16 -7.41 15.76
C LEU A 324 -14.42 -6.85 14.53
N ALA A 325 -13.64 -5.78 14.69
CA ALA A 325 -12.80 -5.25 13.62
C ALA A 325 -11.75 -6.28 13.16
N THR A 326 -11.13 -6.99 14.11
CA THR A 326 -10.15 -8.06 13.81
C THR A 326 -10.80 -9.22 13.05
N ILE A 327 -11.97 -9.69 13.50
CA ILE A 327 -12.72 -10.77 12.83
C ILE A 327 -13.12 -10.33 11.42
N LYS A 328 -13.64 -9.11 11.24
CA LYS A 328 -13.97 -8.57 9.91
C LYS A 328 -12.75 -8.54 8.98
N SER A 329 -11.59 -8.09 9.46
CA SER A 329 -10.36 -8.09 8.66
C SER A 329 -9.87 -9.48 8.29
N CYS A 330 -9.98 -10.44 9.21
CA CYS A 330 -9.65 -11.84 8.93
C CYS A 330 -10.62 -12.45 7.91
N ALA A 331 -11.92 -12.24 8.09
CA ALA A 331 -12.97 -12.71 7.20
C ALA A 331 -12.84 -12.10 5.80
N PHE A 332 -12.52 -10.81 5.70
CA PHE A 332 -12.23 -10.16 4.41
C PHE A 332 -11.10 -10.87 3.66
N LEU A 333 -9.94 -11.09 4.30
CA LEU A 333 -8.81 -11.71 3.62
C LEU A 333 -9.05 -13.20 3.36
N GLY A 334 -9.71 -13.91 4.27
CA GLY A 334 -10.14 -15.29 4.06
C GLY A 334 -11.09 -15.43 2.87
N LEU A 335 -12.09 -14.56 2.79
CA LEU A 335 -13.06 -14.52 1.68
C LEU A 335 -12.37 -14.16 0.36
N PHE A 336 -11.46 -13.18 0.36
CA PHE A 336 -10.66 -12.80 -0.80
C PHE A 336 -9.93 -14.01 -1.40
N VAL A 337 -9.20 -14.76 -0.56
CA VAL A 337 -8.43 -15.93 -1.00
C VAL A 337 -9.36 -17.07 -1.44
N MET A 338 -10.42 -17.33 -0.68
CA MET A 338 -11.42 -18.34 -1.00
C MET A 338 -12.07 -18.07 -2.36
N LEU A 339 -12.59 -16.87 -2.58
CA LEU A 339 -13.26 -16.49 -3.83
C LEU A 339 -12.31 -16.56 -5.03
N TYR A 340 -11.04 -16.17 -4.86
CA TYR A 340 -10.06 -16.27 -5.94
C TYR A 340 -9.80 -17.72 -6.34
N GLN A 341 -9.44 -18.58 -5.39
CA GLN A 341 -9.16 -19.99 -5.66
C GLN A 341 -10.40 -20.73 -6.18
N TYR A 342 -11.57 -20.45 -5.60
CA TYR A 342 -12.82 -21.05 -6.01
C TYR A 342 -13.19 -20.69 -7.44
N GLN A 343 -13.05 -19.43 -7.85
CA GLN A 343 -13.28 -19.01 -9.25
C GLN A 343 -12.34 -19.74 -10.23
N VAL A 344 -11.05 -19.87 -9.89
CA VAL A 344 -10.09 -20.62 -10.72
C VAL A 344 -10.49 -22.09 -10.84
N CYS A 345 -10.88 -22.74 -9.73
CA CYS A 345 -11.36 -24.12 -9.75
C CYS A 345 -12.65 -24.29 -10.57
N MET A 346 -13.61 -23.37 -10.43
CA MET A 346 -14.86 -23.42 -11.19
C MET A 346 -14.61 -23.20 -12.69
N HIS A 347 -13.73 -22.28 -13.07
CA HIS A 347 -13.35 -22.08 -14.46
C HIS A 347 -12.79 -23.37 -15.07
N ARG A 348 -11.93 -24.09 -14.35
CA ARG A 348 -11.36 -25.37 -14.83
C ARG A 348 -12.41 -26.47 -14.93
N LYS A 349 -13.29 -26.61 -13.95
CA LYS A 349 -14.42 -27.56 -14.06
C LYS A 349 -15.32 -27.26 -15.25
N LEU A 350 -15.55 -25.99 -15.57
CA LEU A 350 -16.31 -25.59 -16.76
C LEU A 350 -15.56 -25.92 -18.05
N MET A 351 -14.22 -25.91 -18.03
CA MET A 351 -13.43 -26.41 -19.15
C MET A 351 -13.52 -27.93 -19.30
N ASP A 352 -13.39 -28.67 -18.20
CA ASP A 352 -13.49 -30.13 -18.19
C ASP A 352 -14.89 -30.60 -18.65
N ALA A 353 -15.93 -29.81 -18.34
CA ALA A 353 -17.30 -30.03 -18.81
C ALA A 353 -17.56 -29.57 -20.26
N GLY A 354 -16.56 -29.01 -20.96
CA GLY A 354 -16.68 -28.54 -22.34
C GLY A 354 -17.48 -27.24 -22.53
N VAL A 355 -17.85 -26.54 -21.45
CA VAL A 355 -18.61 -25.27 -21.52
C VAL A 355 -17.71 -24.10 -21.94
N ILE A 356 -16.43 -24.14 -21.54
CA ILE A 356 -15.43 -23.11 -21.88
C ILE A 356 -14.23 -23.78 -22.52
N SER A 357 -13.80 -23.30 -23.69
CA SER A 357 -12.67 -23.89 -24.43
C SER A 357 -11.33 -23.18 -24.23
N SER A 358 -11.31 -22.01 -23.57
CA SER A 358 -10.12 -21.15 -23.50
C SER A 358 -9.62 -20.95 -22.06
N ASN A 359 -8.37 -21.33 -21.80
CA ASN A 359 -7.62 -21.04 -20.57
C ASN A 359 -6.66 -19.85 -20.76
N SER A 360 -7.23 -18.66 -21.00
CA SER A 360 -6.43 -17.47 -21.24
C SER A 360 -5.81 -16.92 -19.95
N LYS A 361 -4.54 -16.49 -20.04
CA LYS A 361 -3.81 -15.84 -18.93
C LYS A 361 -4.52 -14.63 -18.33
N TYR A 362 -5.39 -13.95 -19.10
CA TYR A 362 -6.09 -12.75 -18.63
C TYR A 362 -7.21 -13.08 -17.63
N PHE A 363 -7.74 -14.31 -17.63
CA PHE A 363 -8.77 -14.72 -16.68
C PHE A 363 -8.29 -14.63 -15.22
N TYR A 364 -7.02 -14.94 -14.95
CA TYR A 364 -6.46 -14.79 -13.60
C TYR A 364 -6.51 -13.35 -13.07
N GLY A 365 -6.33 -12.36 -13.96
CA GLY A 365 -6.49 -10.95 -13.60
C GLY A 365 -7.95 -10.57 -13.36
N ILE A 366 -8.86 -11.06 -14.21
CA ILE A 366 -10.31 -10.82 -14.09
C ILE A 366 -10.87 -11.45 -12.81
N PHE A 367 -10.54 -12.71 -12.52
CA PHE A 367 -10.94 -13.37 -11.27
C PHE A 367 -10.38 -12.63 -10.06
N GLY A 368 -9.15 -12.10 -10.18
CA GLY A 368 -8.57 -11.24 -9.17
C GLY A 368 -9.32 -9.93 -8.95
N PHE A 369 -9.79 -9.29 -10.01
CA PHE A 369 -10.65 -8.11 -9.92
C PHE A 369 -12.00 -8.46 -9.25
N VAL A 370 -12.66 -9.53 -9.69
CA VAL A 370 -13.99 -9.91 -9.19
C VAL A 370 -13.95 -10.33 -7.71
N CYS A 371 -12.95 -11.11 -7.28
CA CYS A 371 -12.84 -11.53 -5.88
C CYS A 371 -12.52 -10.35 -4.95
N SER A 372 -11.65 -9.45 -5.39
CA SER A 372 -11.20 -8.31 -4.60
C SER A 372 -12.27 -7.23 -4.50
N PHE A 373 -12.97 -6.95 -5.61
CA PHE A 373 -14.09 -6.02 -5.64
C PHE A 373 -15.25 -6.48 -4.76
N SER A 374 -15.58 -7.77 -4.75
CA SER A 374 -16.67 -8.31 -3.90
C SER A 374 -16.26 -8.39 -2.42
N SER A 375 -15.07 -8.91 -2.10
CA SER A 375 -14.63 -9.11 -0.71
C SER A 375 -14.37 -7.80 0.05
N ILE A 376 -13.89 -6.74 -0.60
CA ILE A 376 -13.54 -5.46 0.07
C ILE A 376 -14.74 -4.79 0.76
N PHE A 377 -15.98 -5.17 0.41
CA PHE A 377 -17.18 -4.67 1.08
C PHE A 377 -17.34 -5.17 2.51
N LEU A 378 -16.68 -6.26 2.91
CA LEU A 378 -16.63 -6.71 4.31
C LEU A 378 -15.81 -5.76 5.19
N GLU A 379 -14.86 -5.04 4.59
CA GLU A 379 -14.01 -4.10 5.30
C GLU A 379 -14.67 -2.77 5.59
N GLU A 380 -14.20 -2.09 6.64
CA GLU A 380 -14.69 -0.77 7.00
C GLU A 380 -14.36 0.26 5.91
N LYS A 381 -15.34 1.09 5.53
CA LYS A 381 -15.20 2.12 4.48
C LYS A 381 -13.97 3.03 4.65
N LYS A 382 -13.53 3.28 5.90
CA LYS A 382 -12.32 4.09 6.18
C LYS A 382 -11.04 3.37 5.76
N ARG A 383 -11.01 2.04 5.86
CA ARG A 383 -9.83 1.21 5.62
C ARG A 383 -9.69 0.82 4.14
N ARG A 384 -10.80 0.73 3.40
CA ARG A 384 -10.81 0.39 1.95
C ARG A 384 -9.89 1.28 1.12
N GLY A 385 -9.98 2.60 1.31
CA GLY A 385 -9.13 3.55 0.61
C GLY A 385 -7.64 3.39 0.96
N GLU A 386 -7.32 3.06 2.21
CA GLU A 386 -5.93 2.82 2.62
C GLU A 386 -5.37 1.51 2.05
N LEU A 387 -6.19 0.45 2.01
CA LEU A 387 -5.85 -0.83 1.38
C LEU A 387 -5.64 -0.68 -0.14
N ALA A 388 -6.54 0.04 -0.82
CA ALA A 388 -6.39 0.36 -2.24
C ALA A 388 -5.07 1.10 -2.50
N MET A 389 -4.76 2.11 -1.68
CA MET A 389 -3.53 2.89 -1.81
C MET A 389 -2.26 2.11 -1.41
N TYR A 390 -2.39 1.03 -0.63
CA TYR A 390 -1.29 0.12 -0.34
C TYR A 390 -1.02 -0.83 -1.51
N CYS A 391 -2.06 -1.40 -2.12
CA CYS A 391 -1.94 -2.32 -3.25
C CYS A 391 -1.58 -1.62 -4.56
N LEU A 392 -2.05 -0.39 -4.78
CA LEU A 392 -1.84 0.35 -6.03
C LEU A 392 -0.37 0.49 -6.46
N PRO A 393 0.59 0.93 -5.62
CA PRO A 393 1.98 1.05 -6.06
C PRO A 393 2.59 -0.31 -6.43
N ILE A 394 2.22 -1.39 -5.73
CA ILE A 394 2.66 -2.75 -6.05
C ILE A 394 2.13 -3.17 -7.44
N ALA A 395 0.84 -2.92 -7.69
CA ALA A 395 0.20 -3.18 -8.97
C ALA A 395 0.85 -2.39 -10.11
N LEU A 396 1.10 -1.09 -9.91
CA LEU A 396 1.74 -0.22 -10.90
C LEU A 396 3.19 -0.64 -11.18
N LYS A 397 3.96 -1.02 -10.16
CA LYS A 397 5.32 -1.54 -10.31
C LYS A 397 5.34 -2.79 -11.18
N SER A 398 4.48 -3.75 -10.87
CA SER A 398 4.33 -4.95 -11.69
C SER A 398 3.91 -4.58 -13.11
N ALA A 399 2.83 -3.82 -13.29
CA ALA A 399 2.33 -3.43 -14.61
C ALA A 399 3.41 -2.75 -15.47
N TYR A 400 4.20 -1.85 -14.88
CA TYR A 400 5.33 -1.20 -15.54
C TYR A 400 6.39 -2.21 -16.01
N GLN A 401 6.79 -3.15 -15.16
CA GLN A 401 7.76 -4.18 -15.54
C GLN A 401 7.23 -5.10 -16.65
N ILE A 402 5.94 -5.46 -16.61
CA ILE A 402 5.30 -6.25 -17.67
C ILE A 402 5.26 -5.47 -18.98
N ALA A 403 4.86 -4.19 -18.93
CA ALA A 403 4.83 -3.31 -20.10
C ALA A 403 6.23 -3.11 -20.70
N TYR A 404 7.26 -3.00 -19.85
CA TYR A 404 8.66 -2.93 -20.27
C TYR A 404 9.11 -4.20 -20.98
N GLN A 405 8.82 -5.38 -20.42
CA GLN A 405 9.13 -6.68 -21.04
C GLN A 405 8.43 -6.86 -22.39
N ARG A 406 7.22 -6.29 -22.54
CA ARG A 406 6.47 -6.29 -23.80
C ARG A 406 6.91 -5.20 -24.78
N LYS A 407 7.95 -4.41 -24.46
CA LYS A 407 8.44 -3.26 -25.24
C LYS A 407 7.36 -2.19 -25.50
N TRP A 408 6.36 -2.08 -24.62
CA TRP A 408 5.33 -1.03 -24.71
C TRP A 408 5.80 0.32 -24.18
N ILE A 409 6.83 0.33 -23.34
CA ILE A 409 7.34 1.54 -22.68
C ILE A 409 8.87 1.55 -22.78
N ILE A 410 9.44 2.71 -23.10
CA ILE A 410 10.89 2.95 -23.14
C ILE A 410 11.47 3.18 -21.73
N HIS A 411 12.72 2.76 -21.52
CA HIS A 411 13.41 3.00 -20.26
C HIS A 411 13.82 4.48 -20.15
N ILE A 412 13.20 5.22 -19.23
CA ILE A 412 13.59 6.60 -18.93
C ILE A 412 14.59 6.58 -17.78
N LYS A 413 15.82 7.04 -18.04
CA LYS A 413 16.84 7.16 -17.00
C LYS A 413 16.37 8.13 -15.91
N HIS A 414 16.49 7.74 -14.64
CA HIS A 414 16.06 8.55 -13.48
C HIS A 414 14.56 8.88 -13.44
N PHE A 415 13.70 8.04 -14.03
CA PHE A 415 12.25 8.21 -13.99
C PHE A 415 11.70 8.33 -12.57
N GLU A 416 12.30 7.66 -11.59
CA GLU A 416 11.95 7.75 -10.18
C GLU A 416 12.14 9.16 -9.60
N VAL A 417 13.15 9.88 -10.06
CA VAL A 417 13.44 11.25 -9.63
C VAL A 417 12.39 12.20 -10.22
N MET A 418 12.12 12.07 -11.52
CA MET A 418 11.08 12.84 -12.20
C MET A 418 9.70 12.61 -11.56
N MET A 419 9.34 11.35 -11.32
CA MET A 419 8.09 10.98 -10.64
C MET A 419 8.00 11.61 -9.25
N THR A 420 9.09 11.60 -8.49
CA THR A 420 9.14 12.22 -7.16
C THR A 420 8.98 13.73 -7.22
N SER A 421 9.68 14.40 -8.14
CA SER A 421 9.54 15.85 -8.36
C SER A 421 8.11 16.22 -8.73
N VAL A 422 7.47 15.52 -9.67
CA VAL A 422 6.06 15.76 -10.03
C VAL A 422 5.14 15.51 -8.84
N ALA A 423 5.32 14.40 -8.12
CA ALA A 423 4.51 14.07 -6.97
C ALA A 423 4.60 15.13 -5.86
N MET A 424 5.81 15.57 -5.54
CA MET A 424 6.05 16.57 -4.51
C MET A 424 5.61 17.96 -4.95
N ALA A 425 5.72 18.32 -6.23
CA ALA A 425 5.14 19.54 -6.77
C ALA A 425 3.63 19.61 -6.48
N ILE A 426 2.90 18.53 -6.78
CA ILE A 426 1.47 18.45 -6.53
C ILE A 426 1.17 18.50 -5.03
N ILE A 427 1.83 17.66 -4.21
CA ILE A 427 1.60 17.59 -2.76
C ILE A 427 1.85 18.93 -2.10
N MET A 428 2.97 19.59 -2.43
CA MET A 428 3.34 20.86 -1.81
C MET A 428 2.46 22.01 -2.27
N SER A 429 1.98 21.99 -3.52
CA SER A 429 0.96 22.94 -3.99
C SER A 429 -0.33 22.86 -3.16
N PHE A 430 -0.77 21.64 -2.80
CA PHE A 430 -1.92 21.46 -1.90
C PHE A 430 -1.58 21.82 -0.47
N TYR A 431 -0.37 21.50 0.01
CA TYR A 431 0.03 21.75 1.38
C TYR A 431 -0.02 23.25 1.73
N GLN A 432 0.35 24.12 0.80
CA GLN A 432 0.42 25.58 0.99
C GLN A 432 -0.95 26.25 1.01
N GLU A 433 -1.86 25.85 0.13
CA GLU A 433 -3.15 26.51 -0.08
C GLU A 433 -4.33 25.73 0.53
N GLU A 434 -4.37 24.41 0.33
CA GLU A 434 -5.52 23.57 0.68
C GLU A 434 -5.09 22.24 1.35
N PRO A 435 -4.39 22.27 2.50
CA PRO A 435 -3.86 21.06 3.12
C PRO A 435 -4.95 20.09 3.59
N ASP A 436 -6.20 20.54 3.68
CA ASP A 436 -7.37 19.70 3.97
C ASP A 436 -7.69 18.67 2.88
N VAL A 437 -7.22 18.89 1.65
CA VAL A 437 -7.36 17.94 0.52
C VAL A 437 -6.43 16.73 0.69
N LEU A 438 -5.27 16.93 1.30
CA LEU A 438 -4.32 15.87 1.58
C LEU A 438 -4.88 14.90 2.63
N SER A 439 -4.47 13.64 2.54
CA SER A 439 -4.83 12.66 3.58
C SER A 439 -4.31 13.10 4.95
N SER A 440 -5.01 12.72 6.02
CA SER A 440 -4.64 13.09 7.39
C SER A 440 -3.22 12.64 7.76
N PHE A 441 -2.79 11.49 7.22
CA PHE A 441 -1.44 10.96 7.36
C PHE A 441 -0.40 11.87 6.68
N VAL A 442 -0.58 12.17 5.39
CA VAL A 442 0.34 13.03 4.62
C VAL A 442 0.44 14.40 5.26
N ARG A 443 -0.70 15.03 5.59
CA ARG A 443 -0.73 16.34 6.23
C ARG A 443 0.05 16.37 7.55
N LYS A 444 -0.08 15.35 8.39
CA LYS A 444 0.67 15.26 9.65
C LYS A 444 2.17 15.14 9.42
N ILE A 445 2.60 14.34 8.44
CA ILE A 445 4.02 14.22 8.09
C ILE A 445 4.55 15.57 7.60
N MET A 446 3.87 16.23 6.66
CA MET A 446 4.30 17.53 6.14
C MET A 446 4.43 18.56 7.27
N TYR A 447 3.43 18.63 8.16
CA TYR A 447 3.46 19.54 9.31
C TYR A 447 4.59 19.22 10.30
N GLN A 448 4.83 17.94 10.57
CA GLN A 448 5.85 17.51 11.54
C GLN A 448 7.28 17.80 11.05
N PHE A 449 7.55 17.52 9.77
CA PHE A 449 8.89 17.66 9.20
C PHE A 449 9.17 19.06 8.65
N PHE A 450 8.21 19.67 7.96
CA PHE A 450 8.44 20.92 7.23
C PHE A 450 7.86 22.14 7.95
N GLY A 451 6.91 21.91 8.86
CA GLY A 451 6.28 22.94 9.66
C GLY A 451 5.46 23.92 8.84
N LYS A 452 5.08 25.01 9.49
CA LYS A 452 4.46 26.19 8.86
C LYS A 452 5.53 26.90 8.03
N ASN A 453 5.21 27.23 6.78
CA ASN A 453 6.15 27.87 5.86
C ASN A 453 5.45 28.83 4.90
#